data_AF-A0A6A5AAN0-F1
#
_entry.id   AF-A0A6A5AAN0-F1
#
_cell.length_a   1.000
_cell.length_b   1.000
_cell.length_c   1.000
_cell.angle_alpha   90.00
_cell.angle_beta   90.00
_cell.angle_gamma   90.00
#
_symmetry.space_group_name_H-M   'P 1'
#
loop_
_entity.id
_entity.type
_entity.pdbx_description
1 polymer ?
#
loop_
_entity_poly.entity_id
_entity_poly.type
_entity_poly.pdbx_seq_one_letter_code
_entity_poly.pdbx_strand_id
1 'polypeptide(L)'
;MTVVGLLNGDCLTVTGKTLAENVENLPGLTDEGRIIRPVESPLKPTGHIRVLRGNLAPDGAVAKITGKEGEHFQGPALVYDCEEDMLTALEKGEITKGSVIVIRYEGPKGGPGMPEM
;
A
#
# COMPACT_ATOMS: atom_id res chain seq x y z
N MET A 1 -22.37 -9.57 15.58
CA MET A 1 -21.99 -8.29 14.93
C MET A 1 -20.82 -7.68 15.70
N THR A 2 -19.67 -7.45 15.06
CA THR A 2 -18.58 -6.66 15.67
C THR A 2 -19.00 -5.18 15.72
N VAL A 3 -18.54 -4.44 16.73
CA VAL A 3 -19.09 -3.13 17.19
C VAL A 3 -19.15 -2.01 16.12
N VAL A 4 -18.43 -2.15 15.00
CA VAL A 4 -18.43 -1.18 13.88
C VAL A 4 -18.83 -1.84 12.54
N GLY A 5 -19.17 -3.12 12.52
CA GLY A 5 -19.61 -3.81 11.30
C GLY A 5 -18.57 -3.88 10.17
N LEU A 6 -17.28 -3.68 10.48
CA LEU A 6 -16.19 -3.69 9.49
C LEU A 6 -15.76 -5.09 9.07
N LEU A 7 -16.21 -6.12 9.80
CA LEU A 7 -15.90 -7.53 9.53
C LEU A 7 -17.19 -8.33 9.43
N ASN A 8 -17.22 -9.27 8.47
CA ASN A 8 -18.27 -10.27 8.43
C ASN A 8 -17.93 -11.41 9.41
N GLY A 9 -18.72 -11.52 10.49
CA GLY A 9 -18.52 -12.52 11.53
C GLY A 9 -18.91 -13.94 11.12
N ASP A 10 -19.74 -14.10 10.10
CA ASP A 10 -20.33 -15.38 9.69
C ASP A 10 -19.40 -16.19 8.78
N CYS A 11 -18.24 -15.62 8.42
CA CYS A 11 -17.24 -16.30 7.60
C CYS A 11 -16.72 -17.57 8.29
N LEU A 12 -16.88 -18.71 7.63
CA LEU A 12 -16.31 -19.99 8.08
C LEU A 12 -14.78 -19.93 8.08
N THR A 13 -14.17 -20.62 9.04
CA THR A 13 -12.71 -20.69 9.18
C THR A 13 -12.22 -22.14 9.21
N VAL A 14 -10.91 -22.34 9.18
CA VAL A 14 -10.26 -23.67 9.24
C VAL A 14 -10.50 -24.43 10.55
N THR A 15 -11.00 -23.78 11.61
CA THR A 15 -11.38 -24.45 12.87
C THR A 15 -12.74 -25.15 12.77
N GLY A 16 -13.46 -25.00 11.66
CA GLY A 16 -14.84 -25.44 11.50
C GLY A 16 -15.88 -24.51 12.13
N LYS A 17 -15.44 -23.39 12.72
CA LYS A 17 -16.30 -22.35 13.31
C LYS A 17 -16.27 -21.06 12.48
N THR A 18 -17.25 -20.20 12.70
CA THR A 18 -17.29 -18.84 12.17
C THR A 18 -16.21 -17.94 12.81
N LEU A 19 -15.88 -16.83 12.16
CA LEU A 19 -14.96 -15.83 12.71
C LEU A 19 -15.45 -15.30 14.06
N ALA A 20 -16.75 -15.05 14.21
CA ALA A 20 -17.34 -14.57 15.45
C ALA A 20 -17.17 -15.57 16.61
N GLU A 21 -17.45 -16.85 16.38
CA GLU A 21 -17.29 -17.92 17.40
C GLU A 21 -15.83 -18.09 17.81
N ASN A 22 -14.88 -17.90 16.89
CA ASN A 22 -13.46 -18.02 17.21
C ASN A 22 -12.96 -16.92 18.15
N VAL A 23 -13.52 -15.70 18.05
CA VAL A 23 -13.03 -14.54 18.81
C VAL A 23 -13.86 -14.24 20.06
N GLU A 24 -15.03 -14.87 20.21
CA GLU A 24 -16.01 -14.60 21.27
C GLU A 24 -15.41 -14.59 22.69
N ASN A 25 -14.53 -15.54 22.98
CA ASN A 25 -13.98 -15.76 24.33
C ASN A 25 -12.54 -15.26 24.49
N LEU A 26 -12.01 -14.52 23.51
CA LEU A 26 -10.66 -13.99 23.60
C LEU A 26 -10.63 -12.75 24.50
N PRO A 27 -9.56 -12.56 25.30
CA PRO A 27 -9.35 -11.31 26.01
C PRO A 27 -9.21 -10.20 24.97
N GLY A 28 -10.06 -9.18 25.04
CA GLY A 28 -9.98 -8.03 24.14
C GLY A 28 -8.62 -7.32 24.22
N LEU A 29 -8.43 -6.29 23.40
CA LEU A 29 -7.18 -5.53 23.40
C LEU A 29 -6.99 -4.76 24.71
N THR A 30 -5.75 -4.69 25.19
CA THR A 30 -5.37 -3.90 26.36
C THR A 30 -5.00 -2.46 25.95
N ASP A 31 -5.16 -1.52 26.88
CA ASP A 31 -4.78 -0.12 26.67
C ASP A 31 -3.32 0.19 27.02
N GLU A 32 -2.62 -0.75 27.67
CA GLU A 32 -1.23 -0.60 28.07
C GLU A 32 -0.31 -0.60 26.83
N GLY A 33 0.50 0.45 26.67
CA GLY A 33 1.39 0.58 25.52
C GLY A 33 0.65 0.64 24.18
N ARG A 34 -0.50 1.33 24.14
CA ARG A 34 -1.46 1.39 23.01
C ARG A 34 -0.82 1.41 21.60
N ILE A 35 -0.75 0.21 21.00
CA ILE A 35 -0.30 -0.02 19.61
C ILE A 35 -1.49 0.10 18.62
N ILE A 36 -2.66 -0.42 19.00
CA ILE A 36 -3.88 -0.39 18.19
C ILE A 36 -4.73 0.81 18.61
N ARG A 37 -5.10 1.66 17.66
CA ARG A 37 -5.93 2.84 17.93
C ARG A 37 -7.43 2.50 17.87
N PRO A 38 -8.26 3.15 18.71
CA PRO A 38 -9.71 3.08 18.59
C PRO A 38 -10.18 3.55 17.21
N VAL A 39 -11.31 3.03 16.76
CA VAL A 39 -11.89 3.38 15.46
C VAL A 39 -12.28 4.86 15.39
N GLU A 40 -12.64 5.46 16.52
CA GLU A 40 -13.04 6.86 16.67
C GLU A 40 -11.83 7.81 16.57
N SER A 41 -10.61 7.31 16.78
CA SER A 41 -9.37 8.09 16.71
C SER A 41 -8.31 7.37 15.88
N PRO A 42 -8.57 7.12 14.59
CA PRO A 42 -7.64 6.38 13.74
C PRO A 42 -6.41 7.22 13.43
N LEU A 43 -5.30 6.58 13.06
CA LEU A 43 -4.11 7.30 12.58
C LEU A 43 -4.39 8.07 11.27
N LYS A 44 -5.21 7.48 10.41
CA LYS A 44 -5.70 8.04 9.15
C LYS A 44 -7.16 7.61 8.98
N PRO A 45 -8.07 8.49 8.54
CA PRO A 45 -9.51 8.18 8.43
C PRO A 45 -9.84 7.10 7.38
N THR A 46 -8.89 6.74 6.51
CA THR A 46 -9.04 5.72 5.47
C THR A 46 -7.77 4.87 5.39
N GLY A 47 -7.84 3.72 4.72
CA GLY A 47 -6.67 2.85 4.50
C GLY A 47 -5.51 3.56 3.76
N HIS A 48 -4.31 2.99 3.85
CA HIS A 48 -3.13 3.51 3.15
C HIS A 48 -3.08 3.14 1.68
N ILE A 49 -3.61 1.96 1.32
CA ILE A 49 -3.61 1.47 -0.06
C ILE A 49 -4.57 2.33 -0.88
N ARG A 50 -4.07 2.82 -2.03
CA ARG A 50 -4.85 3.55 -3.03
C ARG A 50 -4.66 2.90 -4.39
N VAL A 51 -5.76 2.76 -5.12
CA VAL A 51 -5.76 2.42 -6.54
C VAL A 51 -5.75 3.74 -7.32
N LEU A 52 -4.75 3.92 -8.17
CA LEU A 52 -4.62 5.07 -9.07
C LEU A 52 -4.96 4.64 -10.49
N ARG A 53 -5.62 5.52 -11.25
CA ARG A 53 -5.90 5.33 -12.68
C ARG A 53 -5.60 6.61 -13.45
N GLY A 54 -5.42 6.48 -14.75
CA GLY A 54 -5.17 7.62 -15.64
C GLY A 54 -4.58 7.15 -16.96
N ASN A 55 -4.12 8.09 -17.77
CA ASN A 55 -3.49 7.81 -19.06
C ASN A 55 -2.26 6.88 -18.97
N LEU A 56 -1.48 6.95 -17.88
CA LEU A 56 -0.30 6.10 -17.67
C LEU A 56 -0.60 4.75 -16.99
N ALA A 57 -1.77 4.61 -16.37
CA ALA A 57 -2.20 3.39 -15.68
C ALA A 57 -3.69 3.13 -15.94
N PRO A 58 -4.09 2.82 -17.18
CA PRO A 58 -5.50 2.65 -17.55
C PRO A 58 -6.17 1.50 -16.79
N ASP A 59 -5.44 0.41 -16.57
CA ASP A 59 -5.94 -0.78 -15.86
C ASP A 59 -5.75 -0.68 -14.33
N GLY A 60 -5.01 0.34 -13.88
CA GLY A 60 -4.79 0.64 -12.47
C GLY A 60 -3.34 0.46 -12.01
N ALA A 61 -2.99 1.20 -10.97
CA ALA A 61 -1.73 1.09 -10.22
C ALA A 61 -2.02 1.16 -8.72
N VAL A 62 -1.07 0.73 -7.88
CA VAL A 62 -1.22 0.72 -6.42
C VAL A 62 -0.18 1.61 -5.78
N ALA A 63 -0.61 2.48 -4.86
CA ALA A 63 0.29 3.32 -4.06
C ALA A 63 -0.06 3.25 -2.57
N LYS A 64 0.95 3.36 -1.72
CA LYS A 64 0.80 3.52 -0.27
C LYS A 64 0.85 5.00 0.09
N ILE A 65 -0.31 5.56 0.44
CA ILE A 65 -0.50 6.99 0.75
C ILE A 65 -0.64 7.16 2.26
N THR A 66 0.34 7.79 2.90
CA THR A 66 0.31 8.06 4.35
C THR A 66 -0.54 9.29 4.68
N GLY A 67 -0.69 10.21 3.72
CA GLY A 67 -1.36 11.51 3.90
C GLY A 67 -0.44 12.63 4.39
N LYS A 68 0.88 12.40 4.40
CA LYS A 68 1.89 13.42 4.76
C LYS A 68 2.65 13.98 3.55
N GLU A 69 2.51 13.31 2.41
CA GLU A 69 3.20 13.61 1.15
C GLU A 69 2.51 14.69 0.27
N GLY A 70 1.29 15.10 0.62
CA GLY A 70 0.48 16.01 -0.20
C GLY A 70 -0.43 15.29 -1.21
N GLU A 71 -1.19 16.05 -1.99
CA GLU A 71 -2.22 15.51 -2.91
C GLU A 71 -1.81 15.56 -4.38
N HIS A 72 -0.73 16.26 -4.71
CA HIS A 72 -0.30 16.48 -6.10
C HIS A 72 1.21 16.49 -6.22
N PHE A 73 1.70 15.86 -7.29
CA PHE A 73 3.10 15.89 -7.70
C PHE A 73 3.17 15.98 -9.22
N GLN A 74 4.05 16.85 -9.73
CA GLN A 74 4.29 17.04 -11.15
C GLN A 74 5.77 17.31 -11.40
N GLY A 75 6.30 16.69 -12.45
CA GLY A 75 7.71 16.78 -12.79
C GLY A 75 8.04 16.26 -14.19
N PRO A 76 9.22 16.58 -14.73
CA PRO A 76 9.72 15.94 -15.95
C PRO A 76 9.93 14.44 -15.71
N ALA A 77 9.63 13.61 -16.70
CA ALA A 77 9.85 12.16 -16.61
C ALA A 77 11.33 11.82 -16.87
N LEU A 78 11.96 11.08 -15.96
CA LEU A 78 13.23 10.39 -16.19
C LEU A 78 12.95 8.90 -16.27
N VAL A 79 13.18 8.30 -17.43
CA VAL A 79 12.71 6.95 -17.77
C VAL A 79 13.88 6.01 -17.91
N TYR A 80 13.78 4.87 -17.24
CA TYR A 80 14.77 3.81 -17.18
C TYR A 80 14.12 2.47 -17.52
N ASP A 81 14.85 1.62 -18.25
CA ASP A 81 14.35 0.34 -18.73
C ASP A 81 14.61 -0.82 -17.75
N CYS A 82 15.44 -0.58 -16.72
CA CYS A 82 15.66 -1.48 -15.58
C CYS A 82 16.09 -0.71 -14.32
N GLU A 83 16.10 -1.39 -13.17
CA GLU A 83 16.53 -0.83 -11.89
C GLU A 83 18.00 -0.35 -11.91
N GLU A 84 18.91 -1.15 -12.46
CA GLU A 84 20.35 -0.88 -12.43
C GLU A 84 20.73 0.39 -13.20
N ASP A 85 20.01 0.68 -14.30
CA ASP A 85 20.19 1.91 -15.07
C ASP A 85 19.76 3.14 -14.25
N MET A 86 18.65 3.03 -13.50
CA MET A 86 18.17 4.09 -12.61
C MET A 86 19.17 4.35 -11.48
N LEU A 87 19.68 3.28 -10.85
CA LEU A 87 20.70 3.36 -9.80
C LEU A 87 22.00 3.97 -10.32
N THR A 88 22.46 3.57 -11.51
CA THR A 88 23.66 4.16 -12.14
C THR A 88 23.49 5.67 -12.36
N ALA A 89 22.32 6.12 -12.81
CA ALA A 89 22.02 7.54 -12.98
C ALA A 89 21.93 8.29 -11.64
N LEU A 90 21.39 7.65 -10.60
CA LEU A 90 21.39 8.18 -9.23
C LEU A 90 22.82 8.40 -8.72
N GLU A 91 23.69 7.40 -8.87
CA GLU A 91 25.10 7.46 -8.42
C GLU A 91 25.91 8.54 -9.15
N LYS A 92 25.62 8.77 -10.43
CA LYS A 92 26.24 9.83 -11.23
C LYS A 92 25.67 11.22 -10.95
N GLY A 93 24.61 11.33 -10.15
CA GLY A 93 23.94 12.61 -9.86
C GLY A 93 23.14 13.16 -11.05
N GLU A 94 22.70 12.30 -11.96
CA GLU A 94 21.94 12.67 -13.15
C GLU A 94 20.44 12.86 -12.84
N ILE A 95 19.98 12.35 -11.69
CA ILE A 95 18.60 12.53 -11.21
C ILE A 95 18.41 13.92 -10.60
N THR A 96 17.51 14.70 -11.18
CA THR A 96 17.22 16.07 -10.73
C THR A 96 16.00 16.14 -9.81
N LYS A 97 16.07 17.04 -8.80
CA LYS A 97 14.97 17.27 -7.85
C LYS A 97 13.69 17.66 -8.58
N GLY A 98 12.58 17.03 -8.20
CA GLY A 98 11.26 17.28 -8.78
C GLY A 98 10.97 16.45 -10.03
N SER A 99 11.83 15.50 -10.40
CA SER A 99 11.57 14.55 -11.48
C SER A 99 10.55 13.47 -11.09
N VAL A 100 9.83 12.96 -12.08
CA VAL A 100 9.04 11.72 -11.98
C VAL A 100 9.91 10.59 -12.52
N ILE A 101 10.40 9.72 -11.64
CA ILE A 101 11.21 8.57 -12.03
C ILE A 101 10.29 7.44 -12.51
N VAL A 102 10.55 6.90 -13.69
CA VAL A 102 9.81 5.79 -14.28
C VAL A 102 10.80 4.66 -14.53
N ILE A 103 10.66 3.56 -13.79
CA ILE A 103 11.36 2.30 -14.08
C ILE A 103 10.33 1.39 -14.74
N ARG A 104 10.56 1.02 -15.99
CA ARG A 104 9.62 0.22 -16.79
C ARG A 104 10.25 -1.10 -17.19
N TYR A 105 9.46 -1.93 -17.86
CA TYR A 105 9.78 -3.33 -18.17
C TYR A 105 9.94 -4.25 -16.94
N GLU A 106 9.98 -3.76 -15.71
CA GLU A 106 10.01 -4.59 -14.48
C GLU A 106 8.68 -5.26 -14.08
N GLY A 107 7.74 -5.40 -15.01
CA GLY A 107 6.47 -6.09 -14.76
C GLY A 107 6.62 -7.62 -14.70
N PRO A 108 5.54 -8.37 -14.41
CA PRO A 108 5.57 -9.83 -14.28
C PRO A 108 6.22 -10.57 -15.46
N LYS A 109 6.12 -10.00 -16.67
CA LYS A 109 6.68 -10.58 -17.90
C LYS A 109 7.95 -9.88 -18.38
N GLY A 110 8.04 -8.56 -18.24
CA GLY A 110 9.18 -7.83 -18.78
C GLY A 110 10.43 -8.01 -17.93
N GLY A 111 10.27 -8.13 -16.59
CA GLY A 111 11.35 -8.24 -15.63
C GLY A 111 12.16 -9.53 -15.81
N PRO A 112 11.59 -10.74 -15.66
CA PRO A 112 10.26 -11.20 -15.24
C PRO A 112 10.10 -11.32 -13.70
N GLY A 113 8.94 -11.80 -13.25
CA GLY A 113 8.71 -12.12 -11.83
C GLY A 113 8.26 -10.94 -10.97
N MET A 114 8.25 -9.72 -11.52
CA MET A 114 7.86 -8.49 -10.81
C MET A 114 8.69 -8.31 -9.53
N PRO A 115 10.00 -8.05 -9.66
CA PRO A 115 10.87 -7.90 -8.51
C PRO A 115 10.40 -6.75 -7.61
N GLU A 116 10.65 -6.91 -6.30
CA GLU A 116 10.56 -5.79 -5.36
C GLU A 116 11.84 -4.96 -5.48
N MET A 117 11.67 -3.65 -5.63
CA MET A 117 12.74 -2.64 -5.74
C MET A 117 12.64 -1.67 -4.56
#